data_AF-A0A919VQM3-F1
#
_entry.id   AF-A0A919VQM3-F1
#
_cell.length_a   1.000
_cell.length_b   1.000
_cell.length_c   1.000
_cell.angle_alpha   90.00
_cell.angle_beta   90.00
_cell.angle_gamma   90.00
#
_symmetry.space_group_name_H-M   'P 1'
#
loop_
_entity.id
_entity.type
_entity.pdbx_description
1 polymer ?
#
loop_
_entity_poly.entity_id
_entity_poly.type
_entity_poly.pdbx_seq_one_letter_code
_entity_poly.pdbx_strand_id
1 'polypeptide(L)'
;MARMLERLAAREERIRRTDSELLMRARRLISRYLPDHAGDIVPASVRWVTNQNGRWGSCTPDDATIRISHRIQEMPDWVIDYVLLHELTHLVVPSHNAQFWELVNRFPKAERARGYLEGISAATGLVLADD
;
A
#
# COMPACT_ATOMS: atom_id res chain seq x y z
N MET A 1 6.64 -35.92 7.40
CA MET A 1 5.58 -35.12 6.74
C MET A 1 5.11 -33.93 7.60
N ALA A 2 4.88 -34.12 8.91
CA ALA A 2 4.45 -33.04 9.84
C ALA A 2 5.38 -31.80 9.89
N ARG A 3 6.71 -31.99 9.88
CA ARG A 3 7.71 -30.92 9.99
C ARG A 3 7.74 -29.93 8.81
N MET A 4 7.20 -30.31 7.65
CA MET A 4 7.07 -29.42 6.48
C MET A 4 5.81 -28.57 6.57
N LEU A 5 4.70 -29.15 7.04
CA LEU A 5 3.44 -28.44 7.28
C LEU A 5 3.59 -27.42 8.41
N GLU A 6 4.31 -27.74 9.49
CA GLU A 6 4.64 -26.78 10.55
C GLU A 6 5.51 -25.61 10.07
N ARG A 7 6.43 -25.85 9.12
CA ARG A 7 7.24 -24.79 8.52
C ARG A 7 6.43 -23.88 7.60
N LEU A 8 5.44 -24.44 6.90
CA LEU A 8 4.51 -23.67 6.08
C LEU A 8 3.57 -22.85 6.96
N ALA A 9 2.97 -23.45 7.99
CA ALA A 9 2.13 -22.75 8.96
C ALA A 9 2.91 -21.67 9.73
N ALA A 10 4.14 -21.92 10.16
CA ALA A 10 4.99 -20.92 10.80
C ALA A 10 5.48 -19.82 9.84
N ARG A 11 5.52 -20.09 8.53
CA ARG A 11 5.77 -19.07 7.48
C ARG A 11 4.50 -18.24 7.25
N GLU A 12 3.33 -18.85 7.26
CA GLU A 12 2.03 -18.17 7.22
C GLU A 12 1.79 -17.30 8.46
N GLU A 13 2.16 -17.76 9.66
CA GLU A 13 2.07 -17.00 10.91
C GLU A 13 3.10 -15.87 11.00
N ARG A 14 4.32 -16.04 10.47
CA ARG A 14 5.37 -15.00 10.47
C ARG A 14 5.12 -13.86 9.49
N ILE A 15 4.20 -13.99 8.52
CA ILE A 15 3.95 -13.00 7.46
C ILE A 15 2.55 -12.37 7.58
N ARG A 16 1.82 -12.55 8.69
CA ARG A 16 0.59 -11.77 8.90
C ARG A 16 0.92 -10.36 9.38
N ARG A 17 1.29 -9.49 8.42
CA ARG A 17 1.29 -8.03 8.63
C ARG A 17 -0.10 -7.61 9.11
N THR A 18 -0.17 -6.81 10.17
CA THR A 18 -1.45 -6.45 10.80
C THR A 18 -1.97 -5.08 10.34
N ASP A 19 -3.25 -4.79 10.58
CA ASP A 19 -3.83 -3.46 10.34
C ASP A 19 -3.17 -2.37 11.20
N SER A 20 -2.81 -2.70 12.45
CA SER A 20 -2.08 -1.78 13.32
C SER A 20 -0.70 -1.42 12.77
N GLU A 21 0.02 -2.40 12.19
CA GLU A 21 1.29 -2.15 11.53
C GLU A 21 1.11 -1.30 10.26
N LEU A 22 0.07 -1.55 9.46
CA LEU A 22 -0.26 -0.70 8.31
C LEU A 22 -0.52 0.74 8.74
N LEU A 23 -1.31 0.96 9.78
CA LEU A 23 -1.60 2.30 10.30
C LEU A 23 -0.34 2.99 10.82
N MET A 24 0.55 2.26 11.52
CA MET A 24 1.85 2.79 11.95
C MET A 24 2.74 3.17 10.76
N ARG A 25 2.78 2.33 9.72
CA ARG A 25 3.49 2.65 8.47
C ARG A 25 2.92 3.89 7.81
N ALA A 26 1.60 4.00 7.70
CA ALA A 26 0.94 5.16 7.11
C ALA A 26 1.33 6.46 7.82
N ARG A 27 1.27 6.49 9.16
CA ARG A 27 1.71 7.66 9.97
C ARG A 27 3.17 8.03 9.73
N ARG A 28 4.06 7.03 9.65
CA ARG A 28 5.48 7.25 9.34
C ARG A 28 5.67 7.82 7.93
N LEU A 29 4.91 7.34 6.95
CA LEU A 29 4.98 7.82 5.57
C LEU A 29 4.47 9.27 5.45
N ILE A 30 3.36 9.60 6.11
CA ILE A 30 2.84 10.97 6.19
C ILE A 30 3.92 11.90 6.74
N SER A 31 4.47 11.57 7.92
CA SER A 31 5.48 12.42 8.57
C SER A 31 6.75 12.60 7.74
N ARG A 32 7.14 11.60 6.94
CA ARG A 32 8.41 11.62 6.21
C ARG A 32 8.29 12.21 4.81
N TYR A 33 7.19 11.95 4.11
CA TYR A 33 7.04 12.25 2.69
C TYR A 33 5.93 13.26 2.40
N LEU A 34 4.96 13.42 3.29
CA LEU A 34 3.88 14.42 3.18
C LEU A 34 3.89 15.40 4.37
N PRO A 35 5.05 15.94 4.81
CA PRO A 35 5.13 16.75 6.03
C PRO A 35 4.26 17.99 5.96
N ASP A 36 4.14 18.60 4.78
CA ASP A 36 3.35 19.81 4.52
C ASP A 36 1.83 19.59 4.69
N HIS A 37 1.40 18.33 4.71
CA HIS A 37 0.01 17.90 4.83
C HIS A 37 -0.23 17.03 6.08
N ALA A 38 0.76 16.91 6.97
CA ALA A 38 0.66 15.99 8.11
C ALA A 38 -0.46 16.37 9.11
N GLY A 39 -0.88 17.64 9.12
CA GLY A 39 -2.05 18.10 9.89
C GLY A 39 -3.39 17.82 9.22
N ASP A 40 -3.40 17.66 7.89
CA ASP A 40 -4.61 17.48 7.08
C ASP A 40 -4.91 15.99 6.83
N ILE A 41 -3.87 15.16 6.82
CA ILE A 41 -3.97 13.73 6.55
C ILE A 41 -4.09 12.95 7.86
N VAL A 42 -5.32 12.61 8.24
CA VAL A 42 -5.59 11.70 9.36
C VAL A 42 -6.43 10.53 8.85
N PRO A 43 -5.80 9.40 8.46
CA PRO A 43 -6.53 8.23 8.01
C PRO A 43 -7.41 7.71 9.15
N ALA A 44 -8.72 7.60 8.91
CA ALA A 44 -9.67 7.03 9.87
C ALA A 44 -9.41 5.53 10.06
N SER A 45 -9.04 4.83 8.98
CA SER A 45 -8.57 3.44 9.04
C SER A 45 -7.62 3.12 7.89
N VAL A 46 -6.72 2.18 8.14
CA VAL A 46 -5.85 1.56 7.13
C VAL A 46 -5.87 0.07 7.39
N ARG A 47 -6.40 -0.73 6.45
CA ARG A 47 -6.64 -2.16 6.67
C ARG A 47 -6.33 -3.04 5.48
N TRP A 48 -5.96 -4.28 5.75
CA TRP A 48 -5.88 -5.34 4.75
C TRP A 48 -7.29 -5.79 4.34
N VAL A 49 -7.48 -6.05 3.05
CA VAL A 49 -8.74 -6.55 2.50
C VAL A 49 -8.52 -7.66 1.49
N THR A 50 -9.40 -8.67 1.53
CA THR A 50 -9.33 -9.83 0.63
C THR A 50 -10.13 -9.64 -0.66
N ASN A 51 -11.07 -8.69 -0.67
CA ASN A 51 -11.99 -8.43 -1.78
C ASN A 51 -11.55 -7.25 -2.69
N GLN A 52 -10.30 -6.80 -2.60
CA GLN A 52 -9.71 -5.82 -3.54
C GLN A 52 -9.03 -6.58 -4.69
N ASN A 53 -9.74 -6.70 -5.81
CA ASN A 53 -9.34 -7.54 -6.96
C ASN A 53 -8.94 -6.76 -8.22
N GLY A 54 -9.22 -5.46 -8.27
CA GLY A 54 -8.94 -4.59 -9.43
C GLY A 54 -7.84 -3.55 -9.19
N ARG A 55 -7.34 -3.43 -7.95
CA ARG A 55 -6.32 -2.45 -7.55
C ARG A 55 -5.41 -3.00 -6.46
N TRP A 56 -4.23 -2.41 -6.26
CA TRP A 56 -3.33 -2.76 -5.15
C TRP A 56 -3.76 -2.12 -3.82
N GLY A 57 -4.38 -0.94 -3.90
CA GLY A 57 -4.99 -0.22 -2.79
C GLY A 57 -6.24 0.54 -3.23
N SER A 58 -6.89 1.22 -2.29
CA SER A 58 -7.87 2.26 -2.58
C SER A 58 -8.05 3.18 -1.39
N CYS A 59 -8.29 4.46 -1.66
CA CYS A 59 -8.66 5.48 -0.71
C CYS A 59 -10.12 5.91 -0.93
N THR A 60 -10.88 6.11 0.14
CA THR A 60 -12.16 6.82 0.13
C THR A 60 -11.94 8.16 0.84
N PRO A 61 -11.75 9.26 0.08
CA PRO A 61 -11.39 10.55 0.67
C PRO A 61 -12.43 11.08 1.67
N ASP A 62 -13.72 10.90 1.36
CA ASP A 62 -14.83 11.43 2.17
C ASP A 62 -14.84 10.94 3.62
N ASP A 63 -14.38 9.71 3.88
CA ASP A 63 -14.31 9.12 5.22
C ASP A 63 -12.89 8.79 5.67
N ALA A 64 -11.88 9.21 4.90
CA ALA A 64 -10.47 8.98 5.11
C ALA A 64 -10.10 7.49 5.35
N THR A 65 -10.81 6.56 4.70
CA THR A 65 -10.51 5.13 4.81
C THR A 65 -9.60 4.63 3.70
N ILE A 66 -8.60 3.82 4.07
CA ILE A 66 -7.63 3.23 3.16
C ILE A 66 -7.72 1.70 3.25
N ARG A 67 -7.79 1.05 2.09
CA ARG A 67 -7.90 -0.40 1.95
C ARG A 67 -6.74 -0.91 1.10
N ILE A 68 -5.96 -1.85 1.63
CA ILE A 68 -4.81 -2.44 0.94
C ILE A 68 -5.11 -3.89 0.61
N SER A 69 -4.85 -4.30 -0.64
CA SER A 69 -5.10 -5.68 -1.06
C SER A 69 -4.16 -6.65 -0.34
N HIS A 70 -4.70 -7.74 0.20
CA HIS A 70 -3.88 -8.82 0.80
C HIS A 70 -2.87 -9.42 -0.20
N ARG A 71 -3.08 -9.24 -1.51
CA ARG A 71 -2.17 -9.72 -2.56
C ARG A 71 -0.76 -9.14 -2.46
N ILE A 72 -0.62 -7.94 -1.89
CA ILE A 72 0.70 -7.33 -1.66
C ILE A 72 1.28 -7.64 -0.28
N GLN A 73 0.57 -8.39 0.55
CA GLN A 73 0.97 -8.61 1.94
C GLN A 73 2.27 -9.42 2.07
N GLU A 74 2.66 -10.20 1.05
CA GLU A 74 3.95 -10.90 0.99
C GLU A 74 5.03 -10.15 0.19
N MET A 75 4.68 -9.01 -0.44
CA MET A 75 5.62 -8.23 -1.22
C MET A 75 6.66 -7.52 -0.34
N PRO A 76 7.78 -7.07 -0.92
CA PRO A 76 8.77 -6.31 -0.18
C PRO A 76 8.17 -5.04 0.47
N ASP A 77 8.70 -4.66 1.63
CA ASP A 77 8.18 -3.52 2.42
C ASP A 77 8.09 -2.21 1.63
N TRP A 78 9.03 -1.97 0.72
CA TRP A 78 9.05 -0.75 -0.09
C TRP A 78 7.95 -0.72 -1.16
N VAL A 79 7.37 -1.87 -1.53
CA VAL A 79 6.20 -1.95 -2.41
C VAL A 79 4.94 -1.60 -1.62
N ILE A 80 4.80 -2.18 -0.42
CA ILE A 80 3.67 -1.88 0.48
C ILE A 80 3.68 -0.40 0.87
N ASP A 81 4.85 0.14 1.23
CA ASP A 81 5.01 1.54 1.61
C ASP A 81 4.71 2.49 0.43
N TYR A 82 5.00 2.08 -0.81
CA TYR A 82 4.63 2.82 -2.02
C TYR A 82 3.11 2.87 -2.21
N VAL A 83 2.43 1.71 -2.19
CA VAL A 83 0.97 1.64 -2.35
C VAL A 83 0.28 2.42 -1.23
N LEU A 84 0.77 2.33 0.01
CA LEU A 84 0.26 3.15 1.11
C LEU A 84 0.41 4.64 0.85
N LEU A 85 1.59 5.10 0.41
CA LEU A 85 1.82 6.51 0.14
C LEU A 85 0.94 7.01 -1.01
N HIS A 86 0.72 6.20 -2.04
CA HIS A 86 -0.21 6.46 -3.13
C HIS A 86 -1.62 6.74 -2.61
N GLU A 87 -2.18 5.82 -1.81
CA GLU A 87 -3.51 6.00 -1.23
C GLU A 87 -3.60 7.18 -0.25
N LEU A 88 -2.54 7.43 0.51
CA LEU A 88 -2.46 8.59 1.40
C LEU A 88 -2.45 9.91 0.62
N THR A 89 -1.82 9.93 -0.55
CA THR A 89 -1.76 11.11 -1.40
C THR A 89 -3.13 11.48 -1.94
N HIS A 90 -4.03 10.50 -2.13
CA HIS A 90 -5.42 10.74 -2.49
C HIS A 90 -6.25 11.52 -1.46
N LEU A 91 -5.81 11.56 -0.20
CA LEU A 91 -6.44 12.40 0.82
C LEU A 91 -6.15 13.90 0.60
N VAL A 92 -5.16 14.23 -0.23
CA VAL A 92 -4.77 15.61 -0.57
C VAL A 92 -5.07 15.94 -2.02
N VAL A 93 -4.75 15.02 -2.93
CA VAL A 93 -4.87 15.19 -4.38
C VAL A 93 -5.69 14.03 -4.96
N PRO A 94 -6.98 14.24 -5.28
CA PRO A 94 -7.87 13.16 -5.72
C PRO A 94 -7.50 12.51 -7.06
N SER A 95 -6.74 13.18 -7.91
CA SER A 95 -6.42 12.73 -9.28
C SER A 95 -4.91 12.67 -9.52
N HIS A 96 -4.46 11.76 -10.39
CA HIS A 96 -3.05 11.52 -10.77
C HIS A 96 -2.43 12.59 -11.66
N ASN A 97 -2.65 13.85 -11.31
CA ASN A 97 -2.07 15.00 -11.99
C ASN A 97 -0.61 15.23 -11.56
N ALA A 98 0.01 16.30 -12.08
CA ALA A 98 1.39 16.62 -11.76
C ALA A 98 1.66 16.79 -10.25
N GLN A 99 0.71 17.36 -9.50
CA GLN A 99 0.83 17.56 -8.05
C GLN A 99 0.82 16.22 -7.30
N PHE A 100 -0.03 15.28 -7.71
CA PHE A 100 -0.04 13.93 -7.15
C PHE A 100 1.33 13.26 -7.33
N TRP A 101 1.86 13.28 -8.55
CA TRP A 101 3.14 12.65 -8.85
C TRP A 101 4.31 13.35 -8.17
N GLU A 102 4.26 14.67 -7.98
CA GLU A 102 5.24 15.39 -7.17
C GLU A 102 5.30 14.84 -5.74
N LEU A 103 4.14 14.61 -5.11
CA LEU A 103 4.07 14.07 -3.75
C LEU A 103 4.52 12.62 -3.66
N VAL A 104 4.01 11.74 -4.53
CA VAL A 104 4.38 10.31 -4.53
C VAL A 104 5.87 10.11 -4.83
N ASN A 105 6.46 10.89 -5.74
CA ASN A 105 7.88 10.78 -6.09
C ASN A 105 8.83 11.30 -4.99
N ARG A 106 8.33 11.89 -3.90
CA ARG A 106 9.14 12.13 -2.68
C ARG A 106 9.62 10.82 -2.05
N PHE A 107 8.95 9.70 -2.33
CA PHE A 107 9.42 8.37 -1.92
C PHE A 107 10.55 7.88 -2.84
N PRO A 108 11.78 7.64 -2.32
CA PRO A 108 12.95 7.34 -3.15
C PRO A 108 12.84 6.06 -4.00
N LYS A 109 11.92 5.15 -3.65
CA LYS A 109 11.71 3.88 -4.37
C LYS A 109 10.42 3.87 -5.19
N ALA A 110 9.80 5.02 -5.43
CA ALA A 110 8.52 5.11 -6.13
C ALA A 110 8.58 4.49 -7.54
N GLU A 111 9.56 4.88 -8.35
CA GLU A 111 9.74 4.34 -9.69
C GLU A 111 9.98 2.82 -9.67
N ARG A 112 10.87 2.34 -8.79
CA ARG A 112 11.13 0.92 -8.60
C ARG A 112 9.87 0.14 -8.17
N ALA A 113 9.03 0.73 -7.31
CA ALA A 113 7.77 0.13 -6.86
C ALA A 113 6.75 0.00 -7.98
N ARG A 114 6.59 1.03 -8.82
CA ARG A 114 5.76 0.95 -10.02
C ARG A 114 6.22 -0.17 -10.94
N GLY A 115 7.50 -0.19 -11.32
CA GLY A 115 8.03 -1.26 -12.19
C GLY A 115 7.90 -2.66 -11.60
N TYR A 116 7.99 -2.81 -10.27
CA TYR A 116 7.73 -4.09 -9.61
C TYR A 116 6.26 -4.52 -9.74
N LEU A 117 5.33 -3.61 -9.47
CA LEU A 117 3.88 -3.88 -9.56
C LEU A 117 3.47 -4.17 -11.00
N GLU A 118 3.96 -3.41 -11.98
CA GLU A 118 3.79 -3.67 -13.41
C GLU A 118 4.28 -5.07 -13.80
N GLY A 119 5.46 -5.46 -13.33
CA GLY A 119 6.01 -6.80 -13.56
C GLY A 119 5.16 -7.92 -12.96
N ILE A 120 4.61 -7.71 -11.75
CA ILE A 120 3.69 -8.68 -11.13
C ILE A 120 2.37 -8.75 -11.91
N SER A 121 1.79 -7.61 -12.31
CA SER A 121 0.57 -7.54 -13.12
C SER A 121 0.74 -8.30 -14.43
N ALA A 122 1.85 -8.08 -15.14
CA ALA A 122 2.18 -8.78 -16.38
C ALA A 122 2.36 -10.29 -16.18
N ALA A 123 3.02 -10.72 -15.10
CA ALA A 123 3.29 -12.14 -14.85
C ALA A 123 2.06 -12.94 -14.38
N THR A 124 1.13 -12.28 -13.69
CA THR A 124 -0.04 -12.94 -13.07
C THR A 124 -1.32 -12.77 -13.87
N GLY A 125 -1.31 -11.93 -14.92
CA GLY A 125 -2.51 -11.54 -15.66
C GLY A 125 -3.48 -10.70 -14.82
N LEU A 126 -3.05 -10.25 -13.63
CA LEU A 126 -3.81 -9.33 -12.80
C LEU A 126 -3.76 -7.96 -13.48
N VAL A 127 -4.86 -7.58 -14.14
CA VAL A 127 -5.06 -6.19 -14.59
C VAL A 127 -5.47 -5.40 -13.35
N LEU A 128 -4.47 -5.02 -12.56
CA LEU A 128 -4.65 -4.12 -11.44
C LEU A 128 -4.30 -2.75 -11.98
N ALA A 129 -5.32 -1.89 -12.05
CA ALA A 129 -5.07 -0.51 -12.43
C ALA A 129 -4.15 0.09 -11.38
N ASP A 130 -3.18 0.88 -11.82
CA ASP A 130 -2.50 1.79 -10.90
C ASP A 130 -3.54 2.70 -10.25
N ASP A 131 -4.66 2.96 -10.95
CA ASP A 131 -5.89 3.65 -10.52
C ASP A 131 -7.14 3.30 -11.34
#